data_AF-A0A542I4V3-F1
#
_entry.id   AF-A0A542I4V3-F1
#
_cell.length_a   1.000
_cell.length_b   1.000
_cell.length_c   1.000
_cell.angle_alpha   90.00
_cell.angle_beta   90.00
_cell.angle_gamma   90.00
#
_symmetry.space_group_name_H-M   'P 1'
#
loop_
_entity.id
_entity.type
_entity.pdbx_description
1 polymer ?
#
loop_
_entity_poly.entity_id
_entity_poly.type
_entity_poly.pdbx_seq_one_letter_code
_entity_poly.pdbx_strand_id
1 'polypeptide(L)'
;MPAVTVKDLEFKSFNEPDEKRRPPKTQVDVLTLGGTTLGRFTFEPGWRWSETVKTVVHTDSCQVSHLGVCTAGTLTVQLDDGSRMTIHAGDAYSIPAGHDAWVENDETYVSYEVMSAAEYAKPA
;
A
#
# COMPACT_ATOMS: atom_id res chain seq x y z
N MET A 1 -9.76 12.56 -16.75
CA MET A 1 -10.34 12.66 -15.41
C MET A 1 -10.79 14.10 -15.20
N PRO A 2 -11.99 14.36 -14.64
CA PRO A 2 -12.35 15.72 -14.24
C PRO A 2 -11.35 16.25 -13.21
N ALA A 3 -11.16 17.57 -13.16
CA ALA A 3 -10.27 18.19 -12.18
C ALA A 3 -10.76 17.90 -10.75
N VAL A 4 -9.88 17.39 -9.89
CA VAL A 4 -10.15 17.27 -8.46
C VAL A 4 -10.23 18.67 -7.88
N THR A 5 -11.35 19.02 -7.25
CA THR A 5 -11.53 20.31 -6.58
C THR A 5 -11.43 20.11 -5.08
N VAL A 6 -10.33 20.58 -4.49
CA VAL A 6 -10.18 20.63 -3.03
C VAL A 6 -10.91 21.88 -2.52
N LYS A 7 -11.89 21.68 -1.63
CA LYS A 7 -12.78 22.75 -1.14
C LYS A 7 -12.36 23.33 0.20
N ASP A 8 -11.74 22.49 1.03
CA ASP A 8 -11.37 22.81 2.40
C ASP A 8 -9.84 22.91 2.52
N LEU A 9 -9.37 23.90 3.28
CA LEU A 9 -7.97 23.99 3.68
C LEU A 9 -7.79 23.18 4.95
N GLU A 10 -7.25 21.98 4.82
CA GLU A 10 -7.01 21.07 5.93
C GLU A 10 -5.64 20.40 5.84
N PHE A 11 -5.16 19.90 6.99
CA PHE A 11 -3.97 19.07 7.07
C PHE A 11 -4.21 17.93 8.04
N LYS A 12 -3.58 16.79 7.78
CA LYS A 12 -3.51 15.65 8.70
C LYS A 12 -2.11 15.07 8.68
N SER A 13 -1.73 14.40 9.76
CA SER A 13 -0.40 13.81 9.91
C SER A 13 -0.51 12.30 9.98
N PHE A 14 0.30 11.58 9.19
CA PHE A 14 0.42 10.13 9.32
C PHE A 14 1.04 9.67 10.65
N ASN A 15 1.57 10.59 11.45
CA ASN A 15 2.02 10.26 12.81
C ASN A 15 0.85 10.09 13.79
N GLU A 16 -0.31 10.65 13.45
CA GLU A 16 -1.58 10.51 14.16
C GLU A 16 -2.68 10.09 13.17
N PRO A 17 -2.59 8.86 12.62
CA PRO A 17 -3.51 8.45 11.57
C PRO A 17 -4.92 8.18 12.11
N ASP A 18 -5.92 8.36 11.25
CA ASP A 18 -7.33 8.11 11.57
C ASP A 18 -7.58 6.62 11.84
N GLU A 19 -6.88 5.75 11.10
CA GLU A 19 -6.94 4.29 11.26
C GLU A 19 -5.54 3.67 11.17
N LYS A 20 -5.31 2.63 11.99
CA LYS A 20 -4.08 1.84 12.01
C LYS A 20 -4.41 0.38 11.75
N ARG A 21 -3.87 -0.20 10.68
CA ARG A 21 -3.92 -1.65 10.41
C ARG A 21 -2.53 -2.24 10.62
N ARG A 22 -2.45 -3.37 11.33
CA ARG A 22 -1.19 -4.00 11.76
C ARG A 22 -1.15 -5.53 11.53
N PRO A 23 -1.30 -6.03 10.30
CA PRO A 23 -0.94 -7.42 10.00
C PRO A 23 0.55 -7.70 10.31
N PRO A 24 0.97 -8.96 10.37
CA PRO A 24 2.38 -9.31 10.59
C PRO A 24 3.32 -8.55 9.64
N LYS A 25 4.42 -7.97 10.17
CA LYS A 25 5.41 -7.20 9.40
C LYS A 25 4.84 -6.03 8.57
N THR A 26 3.60 -5.63 8.85
CA THR A 26 2.82 -4.70 8.01
C THR A 26 2.31 -3.57 8.88
N GLN A 27 2.58 -2.34 8.47
CA GLN A 27 1.96 -1.16 9.04
C GLN A 27 1.26 -0.37 7.93
N VAL A 28 -0.04 -0.18 8.10
CA VAL A 28 -0.86 0.66 7.23
C VAL A 28 -1.46 1.76 8.10
N ASP A 29 -1.07 2.99 7.82
CA ASP A 29 -1.61 4.20 8.45
C ASP A 29 -2.51 4.90 7.44
N VAL A 30 -3.77 5.15 7.81
CA VAL A 30 -4.78 5.68 6.89
C VAL A 30 -5.23 7.05 7.36
N LEU A 31 -5.37 7.97 6.41
CA LEU A 31 -5.94 9.30 6.60
C LEU A 31 -7.10 9.50 5.63
N THR A 32 -8.16 10.15 6.08
CA THR A 32 -9.25 10.64 5.23
C THR A 32 -9.29 12.16 5.27
N LEU A 33 -9.08 12.79 4.11
CA LEU A 33 -9.09 14.23 3.90
C LEU A 33 -9.41 14.55 2.43
N GLY A 34 -10.02 15.70 2.15
CA GLY A 34 -10.37 16.14 0.81
C GLY A 34 -11.34 15.19 0.08
N GLY A 35 -12.15 14.46 0.85
CA GLY A 35 -13.03 13.40 0.32
C GLY A 35 -12.29 12.18 -0.23
N THR A 36 -11.00 12.02 0.07
CA THR A 36 -10.14 10.93 -0.39
C THR A 36 -9.48 10.24 0.78
N THR A 37 -9.10 8.97 0.60
CA THR A 37 -8.32 8.22 1.57
C THR A 37 -6.88 8.08 1.09
N LEU A 38 -5.93 8.50 1.93
CA LEU A 38 -4.50 8.31 1.71
C LEU A 38 -3.97 7.27 2.68
N GLY A 39 -3.00 6.47 2.22
CA GLY A 39 -2.33 5.46 3.02
C GLY A 39 -0.84 5.69 3.07
N ARG A 40 -0.21 5.44 4.21
CA ARG A 40 1.23 5.19 4.31
C ARG A 40 1.43 3.73 4.65
N PHE A 41 2.06 3.00 3.75
CA PHE A 41 2.35 1.58 3.95
C PHE A 41 3.82 1.42 4.31
N THR A 42 4.09 0.64 5.34
CA THR A 42 5.42 0.30 5.83
C THR A 42 5.50 -1.21 5.95
N PHE A 43 6.43 -1.82 5.20
CA PHE A 43 6.63 -3.27 5.18
C PHE A 43 8.05 -3.60 5.62
N GLU A 44 8.18 -4.46 6.63
CA GLU A 44 9.47 -4.82 7.22
C GLU A 44 10.27 -5.79 6.34
N PRO A 45 11.59 -5.93 6.56
CA PRO A 45 12.40 -6.96 5.91
C PRO A 45 11.81 -8.38 6.00
N GLY A 46 11.87 -9.08 4.87
CA GLY A 46 11.24 -10.40 4.72
C GLY A 46 9.72 -10.37 4.83
N TRP A 47 9.08 -9.24 4.54
CA TRP A 47 7.64 -9.16 4.31
C TRP A 47 7.30 -9.72 2.93
N ARG A 48 6.25 -10.53 2.87
CA ARG A 48 5.62 -11.00 1.64
C ARG A 48 4.11 -11.03 1.83
N TRP A 49 3.36 -10.46 0.90
CA TRP A 49 1.91 -10.30 1.01
C TRP A 49 1.21 -11.63 1.32
N SER A 50 1.59 -12.70 0.61
CA SER A 50 1.01 -14.04 0.77
C SER A 50 1.31 -14.72 2.12
N GLU A 51 2.33 -14.26 2.85
CA GLU A 51 2.71 -14.77 4.16
C GLU A 51 2.21 -13.87 5.31
N THR A 52 1.83 -12.63 5.00
CA THR A 52 1.45 -11.62 5.99
C THR A 52 -0.02 -11.21 5.82
N VAL A 53 -0.34 -10.36 4.85
CA VAL A 53 -1.67 -9.77 4.67
C VAL A 53 -2.71 -10.82 4.32
N LYS A 54 -2.34 -11.85 3.54
CA LYS A 54 -3.22 -13.00 3.25
C LYS A 54 -3.80 -13.66 4.51
N THR A 55 -3.06 -13.65 5.62
CA THR A 55 -3.53 -14.22 6.90
C THR A 55 -4.72 -13.49 7.52
N VAL A 56 -4.99 -12.26 7.06
CA VAL A 56 -6.05 -11.38 7.56
C VAL A 56 -7.19 -11.23 6.56
N VAL A 57 -6.90 -11.25 5.25
CA VAL A 57 -7.89 -11.01 4.18
C VAL A 57 -8.40 -12.28 3.50
N HIS A 58 -7.72 -13.42 3.68
CA HIS A 58 -8.13 -14.74 3.23
C HIS A 58 -8.39 -14.90 1.72
N THR A 59 -7.72 -14.12 0.87
CA THR A 59 -7.73 -14.27 -0.60
C THR A 59 -6.46 -14.94 -1.11
N ASP A 60 -6.46 -15.45 -2.35
CA ASP A 60 -5.30 -16.17 -2.90
C ASP A 60 -4.15 -15.25 -3.34
N SER A 61 -4.48 -14.09 -3.89
CA SER A 61 -3.59 -12.97 -4.22
C SER A 61 -4.22 -11.66 -3.75
N CYS A 62 -3.46 -10.55 -3.78
CA CYS A 62 -3.99 -9.24 -3.46
C CYS A 62 -4.99 -8.81 -4.53
N GLN A 63 -6.24 -8.54 -4.14
CA GLN A 63 -7.31 -8.12 -5.05
C GLN A 63 -7.56 -6.61 -5.04
N VAL A 64 -6.72 -5.85 -4.33
CA VAL A 64 -6.81 -4.39 -4.26
C VAL A 64 -5.94 -3.80 -5.36
N SER A 65 -6.47 -2.82 -6.10
CA SER A 65 -5.65 -2.05 -7.05
C SER A 65 -4.86 -0.97 -6.30
N HIS A 66 -3.59 -0.81 -6.65
CA HIS A 66 -2.69 0.14 -6.03
C HIS A 66 -2.28 1.26 -6.98
N LEU A 67 -2.14 2.46 -6.42
CA LEU A 67 -1.59 3.63 -7.08
C LEU A 67 -0.87 4.44 -6.00
N GLY A 68 0.43 4.60 -6.16
CA GLY A 68 1.24 5.20 -5.12
C GLY A 68 2.63 5.60 -5.58
N VAL A 69 3.41 6.07 -4.61
CA VAL A 69 4.82 6.40 -4.77
C VAL A 69 5.63 5.72 -3.67
N CYS A 70 6.73 5.09 -4.04
CA CYS A 70 7.69 4.54 -3.11
C CYS A 70 8.62 5.64 -2.61
N THR A 71 8.85 5.70 -1.31
CA THR A 71 9.74 6.69 -0.67
C THR A 71 10.97 6.08 0.00
N ALA A 72 10.97 4.77 0.26
CA ALA A 72 12.12 4.05 0.83
C ALA A 72 12.03 2.55 0.52
N GLY A 73 13.19 1.86 0.51
CA GLY A 73 13.30 0.44 0.25
C GLY A 73 12.99 0.03 -1.19
N THR A 74 12.76 -1.27 -1.39
CA THR A 74 12.48 -1.87 -2.69
C THR A 74 11.40 -2.95 -2.55
N LEU A 75 10.44 -2.95 -3.47
CA LEU A 75 9.35 -3.93 -3.50
C LEU A 75 9.31 -4.60 -4.87
N THR A 76 9.35 -5.93 -4.90
CA THR A 76 9.04 -6.69 -6.11
C THR A 76 7.58 -7.11 -6.08
N VAL A 77 6.91 -6.96 -7.21
CA VAL A 77 5.51 -7.34 -7.44
C VAL A 77 5.47 -8.39 -8.54
N GLN A 78 4.70 -9.45 -8.33
CA GLN A 78 4.41 -10.46 -9.33
C GLN A 78 2.90 -10.59 -9.53
N LEU A 79 2.45 -10.41 -10.76
CA LEU A 79 1.05 -10.67 -11.14
C LEU A 79 0.79 -12.17 -11.29
N ASP A 80 -0.48 -12.55 -11.24
CA ASP A 80 -0.92 -13.94 -11.39
C ASP A 80 -0.57 -14.54 -12.78
N ASP A 81 -0.38 -13.71 -13.81
CA ASP A 81 0.09 -14.13 -15.15
C ASP A 81 1.61 -14.36 -15.22
N GLY A 82 2.32 -14.10 -14.12
CA GLY A 82 3.76 -14.26 -14.00
C GLY A 82 4.57 -12.99 -14.31
N SER A 83 3.98 -11.93 -14.84
CA SER A 83 4.62 -10.64 -15.07
C SER A 83 5.17 -10.05 -13.78
N ARG A 84 6.34 -9.40 -13.85
CA ARG A 84 7.04 -8.86 -12.67
C ARG A 84 7.54 -7.45 -12.90
N MET A 85 7.54 -6.67 -11.83
CA MET A 85 8.26 -5.41 -11.76
C MET A 85 8.86 -5.22 -10.37
N THR A 86 9.91 -4.42 -10.30
CA THR A 86 10.55 -4.00 -9.05
C THR A 86 10.44 -2.49 -8.94
N ILE A 87 10.01 -2.02 -7.78
CA ILE A 87 9.74 -0.62 -7.46
C ILE A 87 10.78 -0.16 -6.45
N HIS A 88 11.43 0.97 -6.72
CA HIS A 88 12.45 1.57 -5.87
C HIS A 88 12.01 2.93 -5.31
N ALA A 89 12.73 3.43 -4.31
CA ALA A 89 12.50 4.78 -3.78
C ALA A 89 12.57 5.84 -4.88
N GLY A 90 11.53 6.68 -4.97
CA GLY A 90 11.34 7.67 -6.02
C GLY A 90 10.42 7.24 -7.16
N ASP A 91 10.11 5.94 -7.28
CA ASP A 91 9.22 5.44 -8.33
C ASP A 91 7.74 5.62 -7.95
N ALA A 92 6.95 6.06 -8.92
CA ALA A 92 5.49 5.95 -8.89
C ALA A 92 5.07 4.64 -9.57
N TYR A 93 3.99 4.02 -9.10
CA TYR A 93 3.55 2.72 -9.59
C TYR A 93 2.03 2.61 -9.68
N SER A 94 1.57 1.75 -10.57
CA SER A 94 0.20 1.24 -10.59
C SER A 94 0.24 -0.28 -10.65
N ILE A 95 -0.46 -0.94 -9.74
CA ILE A 95 -0.52 -2.40 -9.64
C ILE A 95 -1.99 -2.80 -9.78
N PRO A 96 -2.38 -3.60 -10.79
CA PRO A 96 -3.74 -4.11 -10.92
C PRO A 96 -4.01 -5.17 -9.84
N ALA A 97 -5.28 -5.48 -9.61
CA ALA A 97 -5.65 -6.64 -8.78
C ALA A 97 -5.10 -7.95 -9.38
N GLY A 98 -4.77 -8.92 -8.51
CA GLY A 98 -4.21 -10.21 -8.90
C GLY A 98 -2.68 -10.23 -8.84
N HIS A 99 -2.12 -10.03 -7.64
CA HIS A 99 -0.67 -10.02 -7.43
C HIS A 99 -0.23 -10.49 -6.04
N ASP A 100 1.01 -10.97 -5.98
CA ASP A 100 1.80 -11.07 -4.75
C ASP A 100 2.88 -9.98 -4.76
N ALA A 101 3.38 -9.62 -3.58
CA ALA A 101 4.45 -8.65 -3.46
C ALA A 101 5.35 -9.00 -2.27
N TRP A 102 6.64 -8.65 -2.36
CA TRP A 102 7.58 -8.85 -1.28
C TRP A 102 8.63 -7.74 -1.22
N VAL A 103 9.07 -7.44 0.00
CA VAL A 103 10.17 -6.50 0.25
C VAL A 103 11.46 -7.18 -0.16
N GLU A 104 12.24 -6.49 -0.99
CA GLU A 104 13.59 -6.93 -1.35
C GLU A 104 14.60 -6.47 -0.31
N ASN A 105 15.61 -7.29 -0.06
CA ASN A 105 16.73 -7.02 0.84
C ASN A 105 16.29 -6.76 2.31
N ASP A 106 17.20 -6.17 3.08
CA ASP A 106 17.03 -5.89 4.51
C ASP A 106 16.59 -4.45 4.81
N GLU A 107 16.12 -3.70 3.80
CA GLU A 107 15.62 -2.33 3.97
C GLU A 107 14.09 -2.31 4.04
N THR A 108 13.55 -1.64 5.06
CA THR A 108 12.09 -1.42 5.20
C THR A 108 11.55 -0.64 4.00
N TYR A 109 10.52 -1.20 3.36
CA TYR A 109 9.80 -0.52 2.29
C TYR A 109 8.79 0.47 2.86
N VAL A 110 8.73 1.68 2.28
CA VAL A 110 7.75 2.71 2.63
C VAL A 110 7.15 3.31 1.36
N SER A 111 5.82 3.38 1.30
CA SER A 111 5.09 4.02 0.20
C SER A 111 3.91 4.86 0.69
N TYR A 112 3.49 5.79 -0.17
CA TYR A 112 2.24 6.52 -0.03
C TYR A 112 1.27 6.13 -1.14
N GLU A 113 0.04 5.84 -0.74
CA GLU A 113 -1.00 5.25 -1.58
C GLU A 113 -2.21 6.18 -1.66
N VAL A 114 -2.71 6.40 -2.88
CA VAL A 114 -3.80 7.36 -3.16
C VAL A 114 -5.12 6.68 -3.56
N MET A 115 -5.10 5.38 -3.88
CA MET A 115 -6.31 4.63 -4.28
C MET A 115 -6.61 3.42 -3.40
N SER A 116 -5.59 2.70 -2.93
CA SER A 116 -5.76 1.41 -2.23
C SER A 116 -6.11 1.54 -0.75
N ALA A 117 -5.82 2.69 -0.14
CA ALA A 117 -5.83 2.89 1.31
C ALA A 117 -7.21 2.67 1.95
N ALA A 118 -8.30 2.94 1.23
CA ALA A 118 -9.65 2.69 1.71
C ALA A 118 -9.85 1.21 2.06
N GLU A 119 -9.35 0.26 1.27
CA GLU A 119 -9.71 -1.15 1.35
C GLU A 119 -8.57 -2.09 1.79
N TYR A 120 -7.31 -1.69 1.58
CA TYR A 120 -6.17 -2.59 1.76
C TYR A 120 -5.95 -3.06 3.21
N ALA A 121 -5.78 -4.36 3.41
CA ALA A 121 -5.47 -4.99 4.70
C ALA A 121 -6.53 -4.79 5.82
N LYS A 122 -7.79 -4.54 5.46
CA LYS A 122 -8.93 -4.67 6.39
C LYS A 122 -9.15 -6.15 6.74
N PRO A 123 -9.41 -6.52 8.01
CA PRO A 123 -9.90 -7.84 8.35
C PRO A 123 -11.18 -8.18 7.59
N ALA A 124 -11.35 -9.45 7.21
CA ALA A 124 -12.62 -9.97 6.71
C ALA A 124 -13.72 -9.94 7.78
#